data_AF-A0A7V6W740-F1
#
_entry.id   AF-A0A7V6W740-F1
#
_cell.length_a   1.000
_cell.length_b   1.000
_cell.length_c   1.000
_cell.angle_alpha   90.00
_cell.angle_beta   90.00
_cell.angle_gamma   90.00
#
_symmetry.space_group_name_H-M   'P 1'
#
loop_
_entity.id
_entity.type
_entity.pdbx_description
1 polymer ?
#
loop_
_entity_poly.entity_id
_entity_poly.type
_entity_poly.pdbx_seq_one_letter_code
_entity_poly.pdbx_strand_id
1 'polypeptide(L)'
;MNPFYKRIQLGSLPARRANRMNVLIQVVALICFVIAFILYGNSNQIMATGYDLYKDESSDVTDHSGFLKETTTLSSGRRVKTDLRDTKIIRSCAQRLANEHRENELRQTIVQTALDMQGPQGYFDCSLFVQTVMAEHGIEVPRSTFEYSPEVGMPVAEEEILPGDIVLYDSMGGGTVTHVGIYVGENEVCHVNTVRGRILTQDLHMCNYPIMAIYRVV
;
A
#
# COMPACT_ATOMS: atom_id res chain seq x y z
N MET A 1 18.33 -73.91 -32.65
CA MET A 1 19.62 -73.64 -33.35
C MET A 1 19.46 -72.34 -34.12
N ASN A 2 20.32 -71.35 -33.83
CA ASN A 2 20.43 -70.05 -34.54
C ASN A 2 21.14 -70.28 -35.89
N PRO A 3 20.90 -69.48 -36.96
CA PRO A 3 21.79 -68.32 -37.16
C PRO A 3 21.25 -67.10 -37.95
N PHE A 4 21.79 -65.93 -37.58
CA PHE A 4 22.32 -64.85 -38.43
C PHE A 4 21.44 -63.76 -39.11
N TYR A 5 21.50 -62.56 -38.49
CA TYR A 5 21.86 -61.23 -39.02
C TYR A 5 21.17 -60.64 -40.27
N LYS A 6 20.51 -59.48 -40.07
CA LYS A 6 21.01 -58.12 -40.46
C LYS A 6 19.83 -57.20 -40.81
N ARG A 7 19.56 -56.18 -39.99
CA ARG A 7 18.93 -54.94 -40.46
C ARG A 7 19.55 -53.73 -39.77
N ILE A 8 20.27 -52.96 -40.59
CA ILE A 8 20.80 -51.64 -40.27
C ILE A 8 19.66 -50.64 -40.51
N GLN A 9 19.32 -49.83 -39.51
CA GLN A 9 18.76 -48.49 -39.73
C GLN A 9 19.55 -47.51 -38.87
N LEU A 10 20.27 -46.63 -39.55
CA LEU A 10 20.99 -45.47 -39.02
C LEU A 10 20.12 -44.23 -39.24
N GLY A 11 19.87 -43.50 -38.17
CA GLY A 11 19.19 -42.19 -38.11
C GLY A 11 18.69 -42.02 -36.67
N SER A 12 19.06 -41.03 -35.86
CA SER A 12 19.36 -39.62 -36.14
C SER A 12 20.31 -39.01 -35.08
N LEU A 13 20.99 -37.93 -35.47
CA LEU A 13 22.02 -37.15 -34.74
C LEU A 13 21.53 -36.41 -33.47
N PRO A 14 22.46 -35.97 -32.57
CA PRO A 14 22.17 -35.63 -31.18
C PRO A 14 21.74 -34.17 -30.90
N ALA A 15 20.85 -34.02 -29.91
CA ALA A 15 20.35 -32.76 -29.35
C ALA A 15 21.41 -32.04 -28.48
N ARG A 16 22.41 -31.40 -29.10
CA ARG A 16 23.43 -30.59 -28.38
C ARG A 16 23.43 -29.09 -28.72
N ARG A 17 22.50 -28.59 -29.55
CA ARG A 17 22.49 -27.19 -30.04
C ARG A 17 21.58 -26.24 -29.25
N ALA A 18 20.64 -26.74 -28.45
CA ALA A 18 19.64 -25.90 -27.75
C ALA A 18 20.19 -25.11 -26.55
N ASN A 19 21.20 -25.61 -25.83
CA ASN A 19 21.70 -24.93 -24.62
C ASN A 19 22.50 -23.65 -24.90
N ARG A 20 23.12 -23.51 -26.08
CA ARG A 20 23.93 -22.30 -26.38
C ARG A 20 23.07 -21.07 -26.67
N MET A 21 21.86 -21.24 -27.22
CA MET A 21 20.95 -20.12 -27.48
C MET A 21 20.34 -19.56 -26.19
N ASN A 22 19.97 -20.43 -25.23
CA ASN A 22 19.42 -19.99 -23.95
C ASN A 22 20.45 -19.23 -23.11
N VAL A 23 21.71 -19.67 -23.11
CA VAL A 23 22.80 -18.98 -22.42
C VAL A 23 23.07 -17.62 -23.07
N LEU A 24 23.05 -17.54 -24.41
CA LEU A 24 23.25 -16.27 -25.11
C LEU A 24 22.13 -15.26 -24.79
N ILE A 25 20.87 -15.71 -24.77
CA ILE A 25 19.72 -14.88 -24.42
C ILE A 25 19.82 -14.38 -22.97
N GLN A 26 20.22 -15.24 -22.03
CA GLN A 26 20.42 -14.85 -20.63
C GLN A 26 21.54 -13.82 -20.47
N VAL A 27 22.66 -13.98 -21.19
CA VAL A 27 23.78 -13.04 -21.13
C VAL A 27 23.38 -11.67 -21.71
N VAL A 28 22.64 -11.65 -22.83
CA VAL A 28 22.16 -10.40 -23.42
C VAL A 28 21.17 -9.69 -22.49
N ALA A 29 20.23 -10.43 -21.87
CA ALA A 29 19.28 -9.85 -20.91
C ALA A 29 19.98 -9.23 -19.70
N LEU A 30 21.04 -9.86 -19.19
CA LEU A 30 21.80 -9.38 -18.04
C LEU A 30 22.62 -8.12 -18.39
N ILE A 31 23.20 -8.05 -19.58
CA ILE A 31 23.87 -6.86 -20.09
C ILE A 31 22.88 -5.69 -20.24
N CYS A 32 21.69 -5.95 -20.80
CA CYS A 32 20.65 -4.92 -20.91
C CYS A 32 20.19 -4.40 -19.54
N PHE A 33 20.04 -5.27 -18.54
CA PHE A 33 19.67 -4.88 -17.18
C PHE A 33 20.76 -4.01 -16.51
N VAL A 34 22.03 -4.37 -16.65
CA VAL A 34 23.16 -3.57 -16.13
C VAL A 34 23.23 -2.19 -16.81
N ILE A 35 23.02 -2.11 -18.14
CA ILE A 35 22.98 -0.83 -18.86
C ILE A 35 21.80 0.02 -18.38
N ALA A 36 20.61 -0.57 -18.22
CA ALA A 36 19.46 0.15 -17.67
C ALA A 36 19.72 0.64 -16.24
N PHE A 37 20.37 -0.16 -15.40
CA PHE A 37 20.75 0.26 -14.05
C PHE A 37 21.81 1.39 -14.06
N ILE A 38 22.75 1.40 -15.01
CA ILE A 38 23.71 2.51 -15.13
C ILE A 38 23.03 3.79 -15.65
N LEU A 39 22.06 3.67 -16.57
CA LEU A 39 21.36 4.81 -17.15
C LEU A 39 20.29 5.39 -16.22
N TYR A 40 19.65 4.57 -15.39
CA TYR A 40 18.52 4.98 -14.55
C TYR A 40 18.81 4.91 -13.05
N GLY A 41 19.73 4.05 -12.62
CA GLY A 41 20.15 3.86 -11.23
C GLY A 41 21.27 4.82 -10.83
N ASN A 42 21.00 6.12 -10.88
CA ASN A 42 21.71 7.14 -10.09
C ASN A 42 20.92 8.44 -10.10
N SER A 43 19.81 8.46 -9.36
CA SER A 43 19.13 9.69 -8.96
C SER A 43 18.81 9.64 -7.46
N ASN A 44 19.83 9.37 -6.65
CA ASN A 44 19.86 9.67 -5.22
C ASN A 44 21.19 10.36 -4.89
N GLN A 45 21.25 11.66 -5.13
CA GLN A 45 22.14 12.55 -4.39
C GLN A 45 21.31 13.64 -3.73
N ILE A 46 21.22 13.51 -2.41
CA ILE A 46 20.77 14.52 -1.47
C ILE A 46 21.78 15.66 -1.50
N MET A 47 21.35 16.86 -1.89
CA MET A 47 22.04 18.10 -1.56
C MET A 47 21.17 18.85 -0.56
N ALA A 48 21.50 18.63 0.72
CA ALA A 48 21.13 19.54 1.78
C ALA A 48 21.82 20.88 1.51
N THR A 49 21.04 21.92 1.22
CA THR A 49 21.50 23.30 1.35
C THR A 49 20.54 23.99 2.30
N GLY A 50 21.07 24.30 3.48
CA GLY A 50 20.34 24.87 4.60
C GLY A 50 19.62 26.16 4.23
N TYR A 51 18.39 26.26 4.69
CA TYR A 51 17.70 27.53 4.81
C TYR A 51 17.92 28.02 6.23
N ASP A 52 18.94 28.86 6.36
CA ASP A 52 19.18 29.62 7.57
C ASP A 52 18.02 30.58 7.81
N LEU A 53 17.55 30.56 9.04
CA LEU A 53 16.50 31.39 9.60
C LEU A 53 16.92 32.86 9.53
N TYR A 54 16.31 33.64 8.63
CA TYR A 54 16.26 35.09 8.79
C TYR A 54 15.07 35.45 9.68
N LYS A 55 15.39 35.68 10.96
CA LYS A 55 14.55 36.48 11.87
C LYS A 55 14.34 37.86 11.25
N ASP A 56 13.09 38.30 11.18
CA ASP A 56 12.75 39.55 11.83
C ASP A 56 11.32 39.52 12.36
N GLU A 57 11.18 40.01 13.58
CA GLU A 57 9.92 40.26 14.26
C GLU A 57 9.20 41.45 13.61
N SER A 58 7.90 41.50 13.89
CA SER A 58 7.09 42.71 14.06
C SER A 58 6.08 43.10 12.97
N SER A 59 4.85 43.23 13.48
CA SER A 59 3.76 44.12 13.10
C SER A 59 2.89 43.79 11.88
N ASP A 60 1.66 43.41 12.23
CA ASP A 60 0.41 44.00 11.74
C ASP A 60 0.01 43.86 10.26
N VAL A 61 -1.07 43.10 10.09
CA VAL A 61 -2.27 43.45 9.32
C VAL A 61 -2.06 44.49 8.21
N THR A 62 -2.10 44.08 6.95
CA THR A 62 -3.10 44.57 5.98
C THR A 62 -2.95 43.86 4.62
N ASP A 63 -4.12 43.67 4.02
CA ASP A 63 -4.40 43.24 2.64
C ASP A 63 -3.37 43.67 1.59
N HIS A 64 -2.85 42.71 0.82
CA HIS A 64 -2.21 42.99 -0.45
C HIS A 64 -2.53 41.92 -1.50
N SER A 65 -3.58 42.22 -2.28
CA SER A 65 -3.62 41.88 -3.69
C SER A 65 -2.33 42.32 -4.38
N GLY A 66 -1.45 41.38 -4.74
CA GLY A 66 -0.28 41.70 -5.54
C GLY A 66 0.80 40.64 -5.55
N PHE A 67 1.04 40.10 -6.76
CA PHE A 67 2.38 39.74 -7.22
C PHE A 67 2.94 38.35 -6.85
N LEU A 68 2.39 37.30 -7.48
CA LEU A 68 3.19 36.13 -7.83
C LEU A 68 3.87 36.38 -9.18
N LYS A 69 5.19 36.62 -9.17
CA LYS A 69 6.05 36.47 -10.34
C LYS A 69 6.17 34.98 -10.66
N GLU A 70 5.32 34.46 -11.53
CA GLU A 70 5.67 33.29 -12.33
C GLU A 70 6.31 33.77 -13.64
N THR A 71 7.64 33.83 -13.66
CA THR A 71 8.38 33.89 -14.92
C THR A 71 8.63 32.47 -15.41
N THR A 72 7.60 31.83 -15.98
CA THR A 72 7.82 30.82 -17.01
C THR A 72 8.11 31.57 -18.31
N THR A 73 9.39 31.67 -18.66
CA THR A 73 9.83 32.13 -19.97
C THR A 73 9.45 31.09 -21.03
N LEU A 74 8.20 31.11 -21.47
CA LEU A 74 7.77 30.55 -22.75
C LEU A 74 7.82 31.69 -23.78
N SER A 75 8.74 31.55 -24.72
CA SER A 75 8.74 32.36 -25.94
C SER A 75 7.44 32.10 -26.71
N SER A 76 6.95 33.13 -27.42
CA SER A 76 5.67 33.20 -28.14
C SER A 76 4.48 33.68 -27.31
N GLY A 77 4.20 34.98 -27.45
CA GLY A 77 3.20 35.73 -26.71
C GLY A 77 1.76 35.38 -27.07
N ARG A 78 1.19 34.40 -26.36
CA ARG A 78 -0.27 34.29 -26.19
C ARG A 78 -0.59 34.21 -24.70
N ARG A 79 -0.94 35.37 -24.11
CA ARG A 79 -1.42 35.45 -22.72
C ARG A 79 -2.80 34.78 -22.68
N VAL A 80 -2.85 33.51 -22.30
CA VAL A 80 -4.10 32.80 -22.04
C VAL A 80 -4.72 33.48 -20.81
N LYS A 81 -5.86 34.15 -20.99
CA LYS A 81 -6.69 34.60 -19.87
C LYS A 81 -7.32 33.35 -19.28
N THR A 82 -6.64 32.70 -18.34
CA THR A 82 -7.28 31.65 -17.53
C THR A 82 -8.29 32.33 -16.63
N ASP A 83 -9.53 31.84 -16.61
CA ASP A 83 -10.56 32.38 -15.73
C ASP A 83 -10.12 32.11 -14.27
N LEU A 84 -10.37 33.07 -13.36
CA LEU A 84 -10.11 32.88 -11.94
C LEU A 84 -10.87 31.67 -11.40
N ARG A 85 -12.01 31.32 -12.01
CA ARG A 85 -12.76 30.08 -11.73
C ARG A 85 -11.96 28.82 -12.07
N ASP A 86 -11.27 28.80 -13.22
CA ASP A 86 -10.46 27.67 -13.68
C ASP A 86 -9.31 27.41 -12.70
N THR A 87 -8.64 28.47 -12.23
CA THR A 87 -7.53 28.32 -11.26
C THR A 87 -7.99 27.81 -9.90
N LYS A 88 -9.18 28.20 -9.42
CA LYS A 88 -9.76 27.68 -8.17
C LYS A 88 -10.13 26.20 -8.29
N ILE A 89 -10.73 25.81 -9.42
CA ILE A 89 -11.10 24.42 -9.68
C ILE A 89 -9.83 23.54 -9.74
N ILE A 90 -8.83 23.94 -10.52
CA ILE A 90 -7.55 23.21 -10.65
C ILE A 90 -6.89 23.02 -9.28
N ARG A 91 -6.81 24.08 -8.46
CA ARG A 91 -6.25 23.99 -7.10
C ARG A 91 -7.04 23.01 -6.23
N SER A 92 -8.38 23.10 -6.24
CA SER A 92 -9.22 22.21 -5.44
C SER A 92 -9.10 20.75 -5.87
N CYS A 93 -9.00 20.46 -7.18
CA CYS A 93 -8.78 19.12 -7.69
C CYS A 93 -7.39 18.59 -7.30
N ALA A 94 -6.35 19.40 -7.45
CA ALA A 94 -5.00 19.03 -7.04
C ALA A 94 -4.92 18.70 -5.55
N GLN A 95 -5.58 19.50 -4.70
CA GLN A 95 -5.62 19.25 -3.26
C GLN A 95 -6.40 17.98 -2.91
N ARG A 96 -7.53 17.73 -3.56
CA ARG A 96 -8.30 16.48 -3.38
C ARG A 96 -7.48 15.26 -3.77
N LEU A 97 -6.82 15.30 -4.92
CA LEU A 97 -5.96 14.21 -5.38
C LEU A 97 -4.78 13.97 -4.42
N ALA A 98 -4.17 15.04 -3.91
CA ALA A 98 -3.08 14.93 -2.95
C ALA A 98 -3.54 14.34 -1.60
N ASN A 99 -4.77 14.65 -1.17
CA ASN A 99 -5.35 14.06 0.04
C ASN A 99 -5.68 12.58 -0.16
N GLU A 100 -6.34 12.23 -1.28
CA GLU A 100 -6.66 10.86 -1.64
C GLU A 100 -5.40 10.00 -1.74
N HIS A 101 -4.32 10.52 -2.32
CA HIS A 101 -3.04 9.82 -2.37
C HIS A 101 -2.47 9.55 -0.97
N ARG A 102 -2.48 10.56 -0.09
CA ARG A 102 -1.98 10.44 1.28
C ARG A 102 -2.80 9.44 2.11
N GLU A 103 -4.12 9.47 1.97
CA GLU A 103 -5.02 8.50 2.63
C GLU A 103 -4.74 7.08 2.14
N ASN A 104 -4.56 6.90 0.83
CA ASN A 104 -4.18 5.61 0.26
C ASN A 104 -2.81 5.14 0.75
N GLU A 105 -1.81 6.01 0.84
CA GLU A 105 -0.51 5.67 1.41
C GLU A 105 -0.63 5.21 2.87
N LEU A 106 -1.38 5.94 3.69
CA LEU A 106 -1.60 5.61 5.11
C LEU A 106 -2.29 4.25 5.29
N ARG A 107 -3.25 3.93 4.43
CA ARG A 107 -3.88 2.59 4.40
C ARG A 107 -2.87 1.49 4.13
N GLN A 108 -2.02 1.69 3.13
CA GLN A 108 -1.00 0.71 2.78
C GLN A 108 0.02 0.54 3.91
N THR A 109 0.39 1.60 4.61
CA THR A 109 1.31 1.49 5.76
C THR A 109 0.66 0.79 6.96
N ILE A 110 -0.62 1.05 7.25
CA ILE A 110 -1.38 0.30 8.28
C ILE A 110 -1.39 -1.20 7.96
N VAL A 111 -1.71 -1.54 6.71
CA VAL A 111 -1.72 -2.94 6.25
C VAL A 111 -0.34 -3.55 6.37
N GLN A 112 0.71 -2.85 5.94
CA GLN A 112 2.07 -3.36 6.03
C GLN A 112 2.49 -3.62 7.48
N THR A 113 2.22 -2.68 8.40
CA THR A 113 2.46 -2.88 9.84
C THR A 113 1.73 -4.12 10.36
N ALA A 114 0.45 -4.29 10.01
CA ALA A 114 -0.33 -5.46 10.42
C ALA A 114 0.26 -6.77 9.90
N LEU A 115 0.75 -6.79 8.66
CA LEU A 115 1.36 -7.96 8.04
C LEU A 115 2.75 -8.27 8.63
N ASP A 116 3.54 -7.26 8.97
CA ASP A 116 4.87 -7.40 9.58
C ASP A 116 4.81 -7.99 10.99
N MET A 117 3.67 -7.81 11.68
CA MET A 117 3.41 -8.40 12.99
C MET A 117 2.95 -9.87 12.94
N GLN A 118 2.78 -10.47 11.76
CA GLN A 118 2.40 -11.89 11.66
C GLN A 118 3.45 -12.80 12.31
N GLY A 119 2.98 -13.81 13.05
CA GLY A 119 3.87 -14.66 13.83
C GLY A 119 3.24 -15.11 15.15
N PRO A 120 4.01 -15.74 16.05
CA PRO A 120 3.52 -16.15 17.37
C PRO A 120 2.84 -14.97 18.08
N GLN A 121 1.67 -15.20 18.71
CA GLN A 121 0.86 -14.10 19.25
C GLN A 121 1.56 -13.33 20.39
N GLY A 122 2.48 -13.98 21.10
CA GLY A 122 3.10 -13.41 22.29
C GLY A 122 2.04 -13.00 23.33
N TYR A 123 2.01 -11.70 23.64
CA TYR A 123 1.09 -11.06 24.59
C TYR A 123 -0.09 -10.34 23.91
N PHE A 124 -0.21 -10.42 22.58
CA PHE A 124 -1.31 -9.80 21.86
C PHE A 124 -2.61 -10.60 22.00
N ASP A 125 -3.68 -9.90 22.37
CA ASP A 125 -5.06 -10.29 22.04
C ASP A 125 -5.53 -9.52 20.79
N CYS A 126 -6.72 -9.86 20.27
CA CYS A 126 -7.21 -9.29 19.00
C CYS A 126 -7.30 -7.76 19.03
N SER A 127 -7.88 -7.20 20.08
CA SER A 127 -8.02 -5.75 20.23
C SER A 127 -6.71 -5.02 20.53
N LEU A 128 -5.80 -5.62 21.31
CA LEU A 128 -4.47 -5.04 21.56
C LEU A 128 -3.63 -5.03 20.29
N PHE A 129 -3.74 -6.06 19.45
CA PHE A 129 -3.09 -6.10 18.15
C PHE A 129 -3.56 -4.93 17.28
N VAL A 130 -4.88 -4.77 17.09
CA VAL A 130 -5.42 -3.67 16.27
C VAL A 130 -5.07 -2.31 16.86
N GLN A 131 -5.18 -2.14 18.18
CA GLN A 131 -4.79 -0.90 18.84
C GLN A 131 -3.31 -0.57 18.63
N THR A 132 -2.43 -1.57 18.69
CA THR A 132 -0.98 -1.37 18.52
C THR A 132 -0.67 -0.95 17.09
N VAL A 133 -1.24 -1.63 16.09
CA VAL A 133 -1.08 -1.26 14.68
C VAL A 133 -1.56 0.18 14.47
N MET A 134 -2.77 0.53 14.93
CA MET A 134 -3.35 1.85 14.72
C MET A 134 -2.56 2.95 15.44
N ALA A 135 -2.07 2.68 16.64
CA ALA A 135 -1.28 3.64 17.42
C ALA A 135 0.06 4.00 16.76
N GLU A 136 0.69 3.07 16.02
CA GLU A 136 1.91 3.38 15.23
C GLU A 136 1.65 4.43 14.14
N HIS A 137 0.40 4.53 13.68
CA HIS A 137 -0.05 5.49 12.67
C HIS A 137 -0.76 6.71 13.28
N GLY A 138 -0.71 6.88 14.61
CA GLY A 138 -1.32 8.00 15.32
C GLY A 138 -2.84 7.95 15.39
N ILE A 139 -3.44 6.77 15.17
CA ILE A 139 -4.89 6.56 15.19
C ILE A 139 -5.27 5.90 16.54
N GLU A 140 -6.10 6.59 17.31
CA GLU A 140 -6.60 6.06 18.59
C GLU A 140 -7.83 5.19 18.37
N VAL A 141 -7.76 3.96 18.87
CA VAL A 141 -8.90 3.02 18.86
C VAL A 141 -9.07 2.36 20.23
N PRO A 142 -10.29 1.91 20.58
CA PRO A 142 -10.55 1.32 21.87
C PRO A 142 -9.76 0.05 22.15
N ARG A 143 -9.41 -0.17 23.43
CA ARG A 143 -8.69 -1.37 23.89
C ARG A 143 -9.61 -2.60 23.95
N SER A 144 -10.92 -2.39 24.07
CA SER A 144 -11.93 -3.44 24.22
C SER A 144 -12.81 -3.52 22.98
N THR A 145 -13.11 -4.72 22.50
CA THR A 145 -14.02 -4.92 21.36
C THR A 145 -15.44 -4.39 21.62
N PHE A 146 -15.87 -4.35 22.89
CA PHE A 146 -17.19 -3.84 23.29
C PHE A 146 -17.33 -2.32 23.21
N GLU A 147 -16.21 -1.60 23.12
CA GLU A 147 -16.18 -0.14 23.06
C GLU A 147 -16.18 0.40 21.63
N TYR A 148 -16.05 -0.49 20.63
CA TYR A 148 -16.12 -0.08 19.24
C TYR A 148 -17.54 0.38 18.91
N SER A 149 -17.62 1.61 18.39
CA SER A 149 -18.86 2.29 18.06
C SER A 149 -18.66 3.17 16.81
N PRO A 150 -19.73 3.76 16.26
CA PRO A 150 -19.61 4.74 15.16
C PRO A 150 -18.79 6.00 15.51
N GLU A 151 -18.40 6.20 16.77
CA GLU A 151 -17.50 7.28 17.16
C GLU A 151 -16.02 6.97 16.86
N VAL A 152 -15.68 5.69 16.71
CA VAL A 152 -14.31 5.24 16.37
C VAL A 152 -13.99 5.55 14.90
N GLY A 153 -14.96 5.42 14.01
CA GLY A 153 -14.78 5.63 12.59
C GLY A 153 -16.08 5.56 11.80
N MET A 154 -15.98 5.88 10.51
CA MET A 154 -17.13 5.83 9.61
C MET A 154 -17.58 4.38 9.39
N PRO A 155 -18.86 4.05 9.57
CA PRO A 155 -19.38 2.73 9.20
C PRO A 155 -19.24 2.50 7.69
N VAL A 156 -18.80 1.31 7.31
CA VAL A 156 -18.58 0.92 5.91
C VAL A 156 -19.39 -0.34 5.60
N ALA A 157 -20.00 -0.37 4.42
CA ALA A 157 -20.63 -1.58 3.89
C ALA A 157 -19.55 -2.57 3.42
N GLU A 158 -19.81 -3.86 3.52
CA GLU A 158 -18.81 -4.89 3.15
C GLU A 158 -18.33 -4.74 1.71
N GLU A 159 -19.21 -4.34 0.79
CA GLU A 159 -18.89 -4.15 -0.62
C GLU A 159 -17.99 -2.92 -0.88
N GLU A 160 -17.88 -2.03 0.11
CA GLU A 160 -17.08 -0.79 0.06
C GLU A 160 -15.82 -0.88 0.92
N ILE A 161 -15.53 -2.05 1.50
CA ILE A 161 -14.38 -2.27 2.37
C ILE A 161 -13.07 -2.01 1.62
N LEU A 162 -12.16 -1.30 2.29
CA LEU A 162 -10.83 -0.98 1.77
C LEU A 162 -9.75 -1.45 2.75
N PRO A 163 -8.55 -1.79 2.25
CA PRO A 163 -7.44 -2.15 3.12
C PRO A 163 -7.20 -1.08 4.19
N GLY A 164 -6.90 -1.54 5.41
CA GLY A 164 -6.79 -0.71 6.62
C GLY A 164 -8.10 -0.51 7.39
N ASP A 165 -9.26 -0.89 6.84
CA ASP A 165 -10.51 -0.86 7.60
C ASP A 165 -10.52 -1.92 8.72
N ILE A 166 -11.16 -1.61 9.84
CA ILE A 166 -11.31 -2.49 11.00
C ILE A 166 -12.56 -3.32 10.83
N VAL A 167 -12.46 -4.63 11.00
CA VAL A 167 -13.59 -5.57 10.88
C VAL A 167 -13.89 -6.21 12.24
N LEU A 168 -15.16 -6.14 12.64
CA LEU A 168 -15.67 -6.64 13.92
C LEU A 168 -16.54 -7.87 13.71
N TYR A 169 -16.38 -8.88 14.56
CA TYR A 169 -17.04 -10.17 14.44
C TYR A 169 -17.72 -10.61 15.73
N ASP A 170 -18.78 -11.39 15.58
CA ASP A 170 -19.31 -12.26 16.63
C ASP A 170 -18.74 -13.67 16.46
N SER A 171 -17.54 -13.89 16.99
CA SER A 171 -16.86 -15.19 16.94
C SER A 171 -17.41 -16.21 17.95
N MET A 172 -18.28 -15.79 18.86
CA MET A 172 -18.85 -16.65 19.91
C MET A 172 -20.34 -16.97 19.70
N GLY A 173 -20.99 -16.37 18.71
CA GLY A 173 -22.41 -16.56 18.40
C GLY A 173 -23.36 -15.95 19.43
N GLY A 174 -22.89 -14.97 20.21
CA GLY A 174 -23.63 -14.34 21.31
C GLY A 174 -24.46 -13.12 20.92
N GLY A 175 -24.40 -12.68 19.66
CA GLY A 175 -25.01 -11.44 19.18
C GLY A 175 -24.24 -10.18 19.60
N THR A 176 -22.97 -10.32 20.00
CA THR A 176 -22.12 -9.21 20.44
C THR A 176 -20.75 -9.28 19.79
N VAL A 177 -20.05 -8.14 19.68
CA VAL A 177 -18.68 -8.14 19.15
C VAL A 177 -17.72 -8.81 20.13
N THR A 178 -17.10 -9.90 19.68
CA THR A 178 -16.13 -10.68 20.48
C THR A 178 -14.77 -10.82 19.81
N HIS A 179 -14.62 -10.34 18.57
CA HIS A 179 -13.36 -10.44 17.84
C HIS A 179 -13.19 -9.29 16.86
N VAL A 180 -11.94 -8.94 16.55
CA VAL A 180 -11.56 -7.82 15.70
C VAL A 180 -10.32 -8.14 14.89
N GLY A 181 -10.23 -7.58 13.69
CA GLY A 181 -9.06 -7.65 12.81
C GLY A 181 -8.98 -6.45 11.87
N ILE A 182 -7.92 -6.41 11.08
CA ILE A 182 -7.68 -5.37 10.07
C ILE A 182 -7.81 -6.00 8.70
N TYR A 183 -8.64 -5.42 7.83
CA TYR A 183 -8.75 -5.86 6.45
C TYR A 183 -7.49 -5.49 5.68
N VAL A 184 -6.90 -6.47 5.00
CA VAL A 184 -5.61 -6.33 4.31
C VAL A 184 -5.73 -6.40 2.79
N GLY A 185 -6.96 -6.43 2.26
CA GLY A 185 -7.25 -6.60 0.84
C GLY A 185 -7.47 -8.06 0.46
N GLU A 186 -7.78 -8.31 -0.82
CA GLU A 186 -7.93 -9.66 -1.39
C GLU A 186 -8.89 -10.58 -0.61
N ASN A 187 -9.96 -10.03 -0.03
CA ASN A 187 -10.89 -10.75 0.83
C ASN A 187 -10.23 -11.37 2.07
N GLU A 188 -9.20 -10.72 2.61
CA GLU A 188 -8.44 -11.22 3.74
C GLU A 188 -8.35 -10.22 4.90
N VAL A 189 -8.25 -10.75 6.11
CA VAL A 189 -8.12 -10.02 7.37
C VAL A 189 -6.95 -10.55 8.18
N CYS A 190 -6.09 -9.65 8.63
CA CYS A 190 -5.04 -9.94 9.59
C CYS A 190 -5.58 -9.78 11.01
N HIS A 191 -5.38 -10.80 11.84
CA HIS A 191 -5.88 -10.81 13.22
C HIS A 191 -5.07 -11.78 14.10
N VAL A 192 -5.28 -11.67 15.42
CA VAL A 192 -4.82 -12.69 16.36
C VAL A 192 -5.77 -13.88 16.31
N ASN A 193 -5.27 -15.04 15.89
CA ASN A 193 -6.00 -16.30 16.02
C ASN A 193 -5.58 -16.99 17.33
N THR A 194 -6.41 -16.86 18.37
CA THR A 194 -6.13 -17.41 19.70
C THR A 194 -6.09 -18.94 19.73
N VAL A 195 -6.86 -19.61 18.86
CA VAL A 195 -6.85 -21.08 18.72
C VAL A 195 -5.50 -21.56 18.19
N ARG A 196 -4.93 -20.83 17.23
CA ARG A 196 -3.60 -21.14 16.64
C ARG A 196 -2.45 -20.44 17.37
N GLY A 197 -2.73 -19.61 18.36
CA GLY A 197 -1.72 -18.91 19.16
C GLY A 197 -0.87 -17.93 18.36
N ARG A 198 -1.39 -17.33 17.28
CA ARG A 198 -0.57 -16.54 16.35
C ARG A 198 -1.37 -15.44 15.63
N ILE A 199 -0.67 -14.35 15.28
CA ILE A 199 -1.14 -13.34 14.34
C ILE A 199 -0.96 -13.91 12.93
N LEU A 200 -2.03 -13.91 12.15
CA LEU A 200 -2.04 -14.46 10.81
C LEU A 200 -3.14 -13.79 9.96
N THR A 201 -3.03 -13.96 8.66
CA THR A 201 -4.08 -13.58 7.70
C THR A 201 -5.01 -14.75 7.39
N GLN A 202 -6.32 -14.47 7.34
CA GLN A 202 -7.39 -15.42 6.98
C GLN A 202 -8.43 -14.75 6.09
N ASP A 203 -9.25 -15.57 5.42
CA ASP A 203 -10.43 -15.11 4.68
C ASP A 203 -11.33 -14.20 5.54
N LEU A 204 -11.86 -13.14 4.93
CA LEU A 204 -12.71 -12.10 5.55
C LEU A 204 -13.87 -12.70 6.34
N HIS A 205 -14.46 -13.81 5.87
CA HIS A 205 -15.60 -14.41 6.56
C HIS A 205 -15.23 -15.42 7.64
N MET A 206 -13.93 -15.63 7.93
CA MET A 206 -13.38 -16.46 9.02
C MET A 206 -14.34 -17.52 9.60
N CYS A 207 -14.38 -18.71 9.00
CA CYS A 207 -15.25 -19.82 9.46
C CYS A 207 -16.75 -19.45 9.57
N ASN A 208 -17.23 -18.52 8.73
CA ASN A 208 -18.58 -17.94 8.74
C ASN A 208 -18.96 -17.24 10.05
N TYR A 209 -18.01 -16.59 10.73
CA TYR A 209 -18.36 -15.69 11.82
C TYR A 209 -19.14 -14.49 11.29
N PRO A 210 -20.29 -14.13 11.91
CA PRO A 210 -21.02 -12.93 11.53
C PRO A 210 -20.14 -11.68 11.65
N ILE A 211 -20.03 -10.92 10.55
CA ILE A 211 -19.47 -9.56 10.56
C ILE A 211 -20.53 -8.65 11.18
N MET A 212 -20.16 -7.98 12.28
CA MET A 212 -21.06 -7.12 13.05
C MET A 212 -20.98 -5.67 12.58
N ALA A 213 -19.78 -5.21 12.25
CA ALA A 213 -19.55 -3.88 11.69
C ALA A 213 -18.16 -3.79 11.04
N ILE A 214 -18.02 -2.86 10.11
CA ILE A 214 -16.74 -2.45 9.53
C ILE A 214 -16.59 -0.95 9.77
N TYR A 215 -15.43 -0.54 10.27
CA TYR A 215 -15.12 0.86 10.52
C TYR A 215 -13.91 1.33 9.73
N ARG A 216 -14.08 2.48 9.10
CA ARG A 216 -13.03 3.22 8.42
C ARG A 216 -12.54 4.37 9.29
N VAL A 217 -11.26 4.33 9.63
CA VAL A 217 -10.59 5.27 10.54
C VAL A 217 -9.59 6.18 9.81
N VAL A 218 -9.51 6.05 8.49
CA VAL A 218 -8.58 6.76 7.58
C VAL A 218 -9.33 7.38 6.41
#